data_AF-A0A8J3QGJ6-F1
#
_entry.id   AF-A0A8J3QGJ6-F1
#
_cell.length_a   1.000
_cell.length_b   1.000
_cell.length_c   1.000
_cell.angle_alpha   90.00
_cell.angle_beta   90.00
_cell.angle_gamma   90.00
#
_symmetry.space_group_name_H-M   'P 1'
#
loop_
_entity.id
_entity.type
_entity.pdbx_description
1 polymer ?
#
loop_
_entity_poly.entity_id
_entity_poly.type
_entity_poly.pdbx_seq_one_letter_code
_entity_poly.pdbx_strand_id
1 'polypeptide(L)'
;MDDRQELQRFAELLMRLVRDQAISNLDVYAAGRIGGAIGEHWKMVLADPACRDAMLELLPEVVDEVLFQLLNALDNGDLPMAWRCEDASYADLYDMGRSEMAGEFLGTDPDGWRVKHSQQRFVHPDAG
;
A
#
# COMPACT_ATOMS: atom_id res chain seq x y z
N MET A 1 25.10 5.48 7.69
CA MET A 1 23.72 5.19 7.30
C MET A 1 23.43 5.96 6.03
N ASP A 2 23.00 5.27 4.98
CA ASP A 2 22.52 5.94 3.76
C ASP A 2 21.00 6.00 3.83
N ASP A 3 20.46 7.15 4.25
CA ASP A 3 19.03 7.37 4.43
C ASP A 3 18.24 7.07 3.15
N ARG A 4 18.84 7.29 1.97
CA ARG A 4 18.19 6.99 0.70
C ARG A 4 18.08 5.48 0.48
N GLN A 5 19.11 4.72 0.82
CA GLN A 5 19.08 3.26 0.73
C GLN A 5 18.04 2.68 1.71
N GLU A 6 18.01 3.18 2.95
CA GLU A 6 17.04 2.75 3.95
C GLU A 6 15.61 3.14 3.59
N LEU A 7 15.40 4.32 3.01
CA LEU A 7 14.08 4.74 2.49
C LEU A 7 13.61 3.83 1.35
N GLN A 8 14.51 3.42 0.45
CA GLN A 8 14.16 2.46 -0.61
C GLN A 8 13.81 1.08 -0.04
N ARG A 9 14.53 0.63 1.00
CA ARG A 9 14.20 -0.62 1.71
C ARG A 9 12.85 -0.53 2.41
N PHE A 10 12.55 0.60 3.06
CA PHE A 10 11.24 0.88 3.64
C PHE A 10 10.14 0.81 2.58
N ALA A 11 10.32 1.49 1.45
CA ALA A 11 9.37 1.50 0.33
C ALA A 11 9.11 0.09 -0.22
N GLU A 12 10.15 -0.70 -0.47
CA GLU A 12 10.02 -2.09 -0.95
C GLU A 12 9.20 -2.94 0.02
N LEU A 13 9.52 -2.84 1.32
CA LEU A 13 8.84 -3.63 2.35
C LEU A 13 7.38 -3.18 2.54
N LEU A 14 7.11 -1.87 2.49
CA LEU A 14 5.76 -1.33 2.52
C LEU A 14 4.92 -1.87 1.35
N MET A 15 5.48 -1.86 0.13
CA MET A 15 4.75 -2.37 -1.04
C MET A 15 4.51 -3.86 -0.93
N ARG A 16 5.56 -4.66 -0.71
CA ARG A 16 5.46 -6.12 -0.76
C ARG A 16 4.68 -6.70 0.42
N LEU A 17 4.95 -6.23 1.64
CA LEU A 17 4.43 -6.86 2.86
C LEU A 17 3.11 -6.24 3.34
N VAL A 18 2.82 -5.01 2.95
CA VAL A 18 1.59 -4.32 3.36
C VAL A 18 0.63 -4.19 2.19
N ARG A 19 0.97 -3.39 1.17
CA ARG A 19 0.08 -3.12 0.04
C ARG A 19 -0.32 -4.40 -0.70
N ASP A 20 0.68 -5.12 -1.21
CA ASP A 20 0.44 -6.25 -2.11
C ASP A 20 -0.21 -7.42 -1.39
N GLN A 21 0.23 -7.68 -0.15
CA GLN A 21 -0.34 -8.72 0.68
C GLN A 21 -1.79 -8.40 1.08
N ALA A 22 -2.12 -7.13 1.35
CA ALA A 22 -3.49 -6.72 1.64
C ALA A 22 -4.40 -6.94 0.43
N ILE A 23 -4.00 -6.46 -0.75
CA ILE A 23 -4.78 -6.65 -2.00
C ILE A 23 -4.97 -8.14 -2.29
N SER A 24 -3.89 -8.93 -2.22
CA SER A 24 -3.96 -10.38 -2.45
C SER A 24 -4.94 -11.07 -1.47
N ASN A 25 -4.90 -10.72 -0.19
CA ASN A 25 -5.83 -11.26 0.79
C ASN A 25 -7.28 -10.88 0.48
N LEU A 26 -7.53 -9.61 0.14
CA LEU A 26 -8.85 -9.10 -0.21
C LEU A 26 -9.39 -9.76 -1.49
N ASP A 27 -8.53 -10.09 -2.46
CA ASP A 27 -8.91 -10.87 -3.65
C ASP A 27 -9.36 -12.29 -3.28
N VAL A 28 -8.74 -12.93 -2.30
CA VAL A 28 -9.19 -14.25 -1.81
C VAL A 28 -10.56 -14.15 -1.12
N TYR A 29 -10.79 -13.09 -0.35
CA TYR A 29 -12.11 -12.82 0.25
C TYR A 29 -13.17 -12.54 -0.82
N ALA A 30 -12.89 -11.67 -1.78
CA ALA A 30 -13.79 -11.33 -2.89
C ALA A 30 -14.12 -12.53 -3.78
N ALA A 31 -13.17 -13.45 -3.96
CA ALA A 31 -13.39 -14.71 -4.65
C ALA A 31 -14.23 -15.73 -3.86
N GLY A 32 -14.61 -15.43 -2.60
CA GLY A 32 -15.37 -16.33 -1.74
C GLY A 32 -14.59 -17.59 -1.32
N ARG A 33 -13.25 -17.53 -1.36
CA ARG A 33 -12.38 -18.69 -1.07
C ARG A 33 -12.02 -18.82 0.41
N ILE A 34 -12.33 -17.82 1.24
CA ILE A 34 -12.14 -17.85 2.70
C ILE A 34 -13.46 -18.19 3.39
N GLY A 35 -13.40 -19.08 4.39
CA GLY A 35 -14.53 -19.44 5.25
C GLY A 35 -14.59 -18.63 6.54
N GLY A 36 -15.53 -18.98 7.43
CA GLY A 36 -15.73 -18.28 8.71
C GLY A 36 -16.60 -17.03 8.57
N ALA A 37 -16.91 -16.38 9.69
CA ALA A 37 -17.93 -15.33 9.74
C ALA A 37 -17.67 -14.16 8.77
N ILE A 38 -16.41 -13.72 8.66
CA ILE A 38 -16.02 -12.66 7.72
C ILE A 38 -16.14 -13.15 6.27
N GLY A 39 -15.64 -14.35 5.96
CA GLY A 39 -15.71 -14.91 4.61
C GLY A 39 -17.15 -15.11 4.12
N GLU A 40 -18.04 -15.61 4.99
CA GLU A 40 -19.47 -15.76 4.67
C GLU A 40 -20.16 -14.40 4.46
N HIS A 41 -19.78 -13.38 5.23
CA HIS A 41 -20.28 -12.02 5.02
C HIS A 41 -19.87 -11.48 3.64
N TRP A 42 -18.61 -11.65 3.25
CA TRP A 42 -18.10 -11.25 1.94
C TRP A 42 -18.82 -11.98 0.79
N LYS A 43 -19.04 -13.30 0.91
CA LYS A 43 -19.82 -14.07 -0.08
C LYS A 43 -21.24 -13.56 -0.24
N MET A 44 -21.88 -13.19 0.88
CA MET A 44 -23.24 -12.66 0.87
C MET A 44 -23.31 -11.28 0.20
N VAL A 45 -22.40 -10.37 0.54
CA VAL A 45 -22.38 -9.01 -0.02
C VAL A 45 -21.97 -9.01 -1.49
N LEU A 46 -21.04 -9.89 -1.89
CA LEU A 46 -20.52 -10.00 -3.25
C LEU A 46 -21.15 -11.16 -4.04
N ALA A 47 -22.37 -11.55 -3.67
CA ALA A 47 -23.13 -12.59 -4.36
C ALA A 47 -23.41 -12.19 -5.81
N ASP A 48 -23.72 -10.91 -6.05
CA ASP A 48 -23.86 -10.33 -7.38
C ASP A 48 -22.48 -10.24 -8.07
N PRO A 49 -22.29 -10.89 -9.24
CA PRO A 49 -21.06 -10.76 -10.03
C PRO A 49 -20.67 -9.31 -10.32
N ALA A 50 -21.61 -8.42 -10.63
CA ALA A 50 -21.30 -7.03 -10.94
C ALA A 50 -20.71 -6.28 -9.73
N CYS A 51 -21.26 -6.52 -8.53
CA CYS A 51 -20.71 -5.95 -7.30
C CYS A 51 -19.31 -6.49 -6.98
N ARG A 52 -19.08 -7.78 -7.25
CA ARG A 52 -17.77 -8.41 -7.05
C ARG A 52 -16.72 -7.85 -8.00
N ASP A 53 -17.06 -7.70 -9.27
CA ASP A 53 -16.13 -7.17 -10.28
C ASP A 53 -15.77 -5.71 -9.95
N ALA A 54 -16.77 -4.88 -9.62
CA ALA A 54 -16.53 -3.50 -9.17
C ALA A 54 -15.67 -3.45 -7.91
N MET A 55 -15.90 -4.33 -6.93
CA MET A 55 -15.06 -4.42 -5.74
C MET A 55 -13.62 -4.79 -6.10
N LEU A 56 -13.40 -5.82 -6.92
CA LEU A 56 -12.08 -6.25 -7.35
C LEU A 56 -11.32 -5.13 -8.09
N GLU A 57 -12.01 -4.30 -8.87
CA GLU A 57 -11.42 -3.14 -9.53
C GLU A 57 -10.98 -2.07 -8.53
N LEU A 58 -11.80 -1.78 -7.52
CA LEU A 58 -11.57 -0.69 -6.55
C LEU A 58 -10.66 -1.07 -5.36
N LEU A 59 -10.49 -2.35 -5.04
CA LEU A 59 -9.68 -2.81 -3.90
C LEU A 59 -8.27 -2.18 -3.81
N PRO A 60 -7.48 -2.10 -4.91
CA PRO A 60 -6.18 -1.44 -4.88
C PRO A 60 -6.25 0.04 -4.51
N GLU A 61 -7.24 0.77 -5.02
CA GLU A 61 -7.41 2.20 -4.73
C GLU A 61 -7.76 2.44 -3.26
N VAL A 62 -8.60 1.59 -2.68
CA VAL A 62 -8.94 1.66 -1.25
C VAL A 62 -7.70 1.43 -0.38
N VAL A 63 -6.87 0.44 -0.74
CA VAL A 63 -5.61 0.17 -0.02
C VAL A 63 -4.64 1.33 -0.20
N ASP A 64 -4.53 1.86 -1.42
CA ASP A 64 -3.64 2.98 -1.74
C ASP A 64 -4.03 4.25 -0.98
N GLU A 65 -5.31 4.57 -0.87
CA GLU A 65 -5.77 5.74 -0.11
C GLU A 65 -5.36 5.64 1.37
N VAL A 66 -5.52 4.48 2.00
CA VAL A 66 -5.12 4.30 3.41
C VAL A 66 -3.61 4.44 3.57
N LEU A 67 -2.82 3.87 2.65
CA LEU A 67 -1.36 3.99 2.69
C LEU A 67 -0.89 5.42 2.41
N PHE A 68 -1.54 6.12 1.49
CA PHE A 68 -1.27 7.53 1.22
C PHE A 68 -1.52 8.38 2.47
N GLN A 69 -2.66 8.21 3.15
CA GLN A 69 -2.95 8.95 4.37
C GLN A 69 -1.96 8.64 5.50
N LEU A 70 -1.52 7.38 5.62
CA LEU A 70 -0.45 7.01 6.54
C LEU A 70 0.84 7.77 6.23
N LEU A 71 1.32 7.70 4.98
CA LEU A 71 2.56 8.36 4.57
C LEU A 71 2.46 9.88 4.69
N ASN A 72 1.32 10.47 4.35
CA ASN A 72 1.08 11.90 4.50
C ASN A 72 1.11 12.32 5.99
N ALA A 73 0.58 11.51 6.90
CA ALA A 73 0.70 11.77 8.33
C ALA A 73 2.15 11.67 8.83
N LEU A 74 2.96 10.76 8.26
CA LEU A 74 4.40 10.72 8.53
C LEU A 74 5.11 11.96 7.98
N ASP A 75 4.83 12.36 6.74
CA ASP A 75 5.44 13.50 6.04
C ASP A 75 5.13 14.84 6.72
N ASN A 76 3.99 14.96 7.39
CA ASN A 76 3.60 16.14 8.16
C ASN A 76 4.06 16.09 9.64
N GLY A 77 4.65 14.98 10.08
CA GLY A 77 5.07 14.78 11.48
C GLY A 77 3.91 14.57 12.45
N ASP A 78 2.68 14.34 11.96
CA ASP A 78 1.49 14.09 12.78
C ASP A 78 1.52 12.71 13.44
N LEU A 79 2.20 11.75 12.81
CA LEU A 79 2.40 10.39 13.32
C LEU A 79 3.89 10.07 13.40
N PRO A 80 4.60 10.50 14.46
CA PRO A 80 6.03 10.24 14.60
C PRO A 80 6.30 8.73 14.73
N MET A 81 7.09 8.20 13.79
CA MET A 81 7.45 6.79 13.73
C MET A 81 8.92 6.63 13.40
N ALA A 82 9.56 5.67 14.06
CA ALA A 82 10.96 5.34 13.80
C ALA A 82 11.07 4.07 12.94
N TRP A 83 11.96 4.11 11.95
CA TRP A 83 12.38 2.97 11.16
C TRP A 83 13.62 2.33 11.75
N ARG A 84 13.64 1.00 11.85
CA ARG A 84 14.83 0.26 12.30
C ARG A 84 15.71 -0.08 11.10
N CYS A 85 16.87 0.56 11.03
CA CYS A 85 17.87 0.37 9.98
C CYS A 85 18.56 -1.01 10.06
N GLU A 86 19.28 -1.40 9.00
CA GLU A 86 20.00 -2.69 8.96
C GLU A 86 21.09 -2.80 10.02
N ASP A 87 21.75 -1.70 10.35
CA ASP A 87 22.75 -1.61 11.42
C ASP A 87 22.14 -1.56 12.84
N ALA A 88 20.82 -1.78 12.92
CA ALA A 88 20.00 -1.71 14.14
C ALA A 88 19.88 -0.32 14.79
N SER A 89 20.33 0.75 14.13
CA SER A 89 19.96 2.10 14.52
C SER A 89 18.48 2.37 14.21
N TYR A 90 17.99 3.50 14.71
CA TYR A 90 16.66 4.00 14.39
C TYR A 90 16.78 5.32 13.65
N ALA A 91 16.06 5.45 12.53
CA ALA A 91 15.89 6.69 11.79
C ALA A 91 14.46 7.21 11.99
N ASP A 92 14.29 8.51 12.14
CA ASP A 92 12.96 9.12 12.13
C ASP A 92 12.41 9.10 10.70
N LEU A 93 11.18 8.59 10.50
CA LEU A 93 10.57 8.51 9.17
C LEU A 93 10.28 9.90 8.57
N TYR A 94 10.02 10.91 9.40
CA TYR A 94 9.84 12.30 8.94
C TYR A 94 11.14 12.82 8.33
N ASP A 95 12.25 12.71 9.06
CA ASP A 95 13.56 13.18 8.61
C ASP A 95 14.08 12.38 7.41
N MET A 96 13.91 11.05 7.43
CA MET A 96 14.36 10.15 6.36
C MET A 96 13.56 10.38 5.06
N GLY A 97 12.24 10.57 5.18
CA GLY A 97 11.32 10.79 4.06
C GLY A 97 11.33 12.20 3.48
N ARG A 98 11.81 13.20 4.24
CA ARG A 98 11.90 14.62 3.84
C ARG A 98 10.59 15.19 3.31
N SER A 99 9.47 14.73 3.86
CA SER A 99 8.12 15.13 3.46
C SER A 99 7.72 14.78 2.02
N GLU A 100 8.35 13.76 1.40
CA GLU A 100 8.08 13.35 0.02
C GLU A 100 7.54 11.91 -0.10
N MET A 101 7.35 11.17 1.00
CA MET A 101 6.99 9.75 0.93
C MET A 101 5.63 9.51 0.27
N ALA A 102 4.64 10.34 0.60
CA ALA A 102 3.30 10.25 0.02
C ALA A 102 3.30 10.57 -1.48
N GLY A 103 4.12 11.54 -1.90
CA GLY A 103 4.34 11.90 -3.29
C GLY A 103 5.04 10.78 -4.07
N GLU A 104 6.11 10.23 -3.53
CA GLU A 104 6.85 9.10 -4.09
C GLU A 104 6.00 7.82 -4.19
N PHE A 105 5.08 7.61 -3.25
CA PHE A 105 4.13 6.50 -3.29
C PHE A 105 3.12 6.63 -4.42
N LEU A 106 2.48 7.80 -4.56
CA LEU A 106 1.48 8.02 -5.62
C LEU A 106 2.10 8.37 -6.97
N GLY A 107 3.38 8.72 -7.00
CA GLY A 107 4.12 9.10 -8.19
C GLY A 107 3.99 8.09 -9.32
N THR A 108 3.79 8.62 -10.53
CA THR A 108 3.69 7.84 -11.78
C THR A 108 5.01 7.76 -12.53
N ASP A 109 6.04 8.41 -12.01
CA ASP A 109 7.41 8.28 -12.49
C ASP A 109 7.82 6.80 -12.45
N PRO A 110 8.57 6.29 -13.45
CA PRO A 110 9.23 4.98 -13.38
C PRO A 110 9.95 4.68 -12.05
N ASP A 111 10.42 5.70 -11.34
CA ASP A 111 11.08 5.57 -10.05
C ASP A 111 10.12 5.61 -8.84
N GLY A 112 8.84 5.91 -9.04
CA GLY A 112 7.80 5.93 -8.00
C GLY A 112 7.58 4.56 -7.36
N TRP A 113 7.26 4.53 -6.07
CA TRP A 113 7.31 3.28 -5.28
C TRP A 113 6.33 2.23 -5.77
N ARG A 114 5.11 2.63 -6.16
CA ARG A 114 4.12 1.70 -6.73
C ARG A 114 4.62 1.11 -8.05
N VAL A 115 5.13 1.94 -8.95
CA VAL A 115 5.63 1.49 -10.25
C VAL A 115 6.82 0.54 -10.11
N LYS A 116 7.72 0.85 -9.19
CA LYS A 116 9.00 0.15 -9.02
C LYS A 116 8.89 -1.15 -8.21
N HIS A 117 8.09 -1.17 -7.15
CA HIS A 117 8.13 -2.24 -6.14
C HIS A 117 6.83 -3.05 -6.03
N SER A 118 5.70 -2.55 -6.53
CA SER A 118 4.42 -3.27 -6.47
C SER A 118 4.35 -4.40 -7.49
N GLN A 119 3.79 -5.53 -7.09
CA GLN A 119 3.41 -6.64 -7.98
C GLN A 119 1.89 -6.70 -8.22
N GLN A 120 1.12 -5.89 -7.50
CA GLN A 120 -0.33 -5.80 -7.67
C GLN A 120 -0.75 -4.72 -8.66
N ARG A 121 -1.96 -4.89 -9.19
CA ARG A 121 -2.63 -3.91 -10.05
C ARG A 121 -2.81 -2.54 -9.37
N PHE A 122 -2.82 -1.48 -10.16
CA PHE A 122 -3.15 -0.12 -9.76
C PHE A 122 -3.54 0.71 -11.00
N VAL A 123 -4.29 1.81 -10.78
CA VAL A 123 -4.70 2.71 -11.85
C VAL A 123 -3.56 3.68 -12.16
N HIS A 124 -3.16 3.73 -13.44
CA HIS A 124 -2.29 4.78 -13.96
C HIS A 124 -3.15 5.96 -14.46
N PRO A 125 -2.87 7.20 -14.06
CA PRO A 125 -3.64 8.37 -14.51
C PRO A 125 -3.48 8.68 -16.01
N ASP A 126 -2.50 8.08 -16.70
CA ASP A 126 -2.33 8.20 -18.16
C ASP A 126 -3.15 7.16 -18.96
N ALA A 127 -4.02 6.36 -18.31
CA ALA A 127 -4.84 5.33 -18.95
C ALA A 127 -6.20 5.85 -19.50
N GLY A 128 -6.26 7.14 -19.86
CA GLY A 128 -7.44 7.81 -20.44
C GLY A 128 -7.36 8.02 -21.94
#